data_AF-A0A090DWI3-F1
#
_entry.id   AF-A0A090DWI3-F1
#
_cell.length_a   1.000
_cell.length_b   1.000
_cell.length_c   1.000
_cell.angle_alpha   90.00
_cell.angle_beta   90.00
_cell.angle_gamma   90.00
#
_symmetry.space_group_name_H-M   'P 1'
#
loop_
_entity.id
_entity.type
_entity.pdbx_description
1 polymer ?
#
loop_
_entity_poly.entity_id
_entity_poly.type
_entity_poly.pdbx_seq_one_letter_code
_entity_poly.pdbx_strand_id
1 'polypeptide(L)' 'MFYIPAGVEHTFVVIERARWIAILSPGGLEGFFPAVAAQGLEIPRDLAEIKAIAAQFDMEITGPPLLVAGP' A
#
# COMPACT_ATOMS: atom_id res chain seq x y z
N MET A 1 11.77 -4.67 -13.33
CA MET A 1 10.61 -3.76 -13.40
C MET A 1 9.38 -4.64 -13.47
N PHE A 2 8.42 -4.42 -12.58
CA PHE A 2 7.16 -5.18 -12.54
C PHE A 2 6.04 -4.26 -12.96
N TYR A 3 5.14 -4.77 -13.81
CA TYR A 3 3.92 -4.06 -14.20
C TYR A 3 2.73 -4.79 -13.57
N ILE A 4 1.85 -4.03 -12.94
CA ILE A 4 0.65 -4.54 -12.31
C ILE A 4 -0.54 -3.85 -13.00
N PRO A 5 -1.40 -4.60 -13.70
CA PRO A 5 -2.62 -4.05 -14.28
C PRO A 5 -3.61 -3.58 -13.21
N ALA A 6 -4.49 -2.65 -13.56
CA ALA A 6 -5.59 -2.22 -12.68
C ALA A 6 -6.48 -3.42 -12.31
N GLY A 7 -6.95 -3.44 -11.05
CA GLY A 7 -7.79 -4.51 -10.52
C GLY A 7 -7.06 -5.83 -10.19
N VAL A 8 -5.74 -5.90 -10.39
CA VAL A 8 -4.94 -7.07 -10.00
C VAL A 8 -4.42 -6.89 -8.58
N GLU A 9 -4.87 -7.76 -7.69
CA GLU A 9 -4.37 -7.83 -6.31
C GLU A 9 -2.86 -8.13 -6.30
N HIS A 10 -2.12 -7.39 -5.49
CA HIS A 10 -0.68 -7.51 -5.40
C HIS A 10 -0.17 -7.01 -4.06
N THR A 11 1.01 -7.48 -3.67
CA THR A 11 1.71 -7.05 -2.46
C THR A 11 3.18 -7.47 -2.53
N PHE A 12 4.02 -6.93 -1.65
CA PHE A 12 5.43 -7.26 -1.58
C PHE A 12 5.93 -7.16 -0.13
N VAL A 13 7.06 -7.80 0.14
CA VAL A 13 7.80 -7.68 1.40
C VAL A 13 9.23 -7.28 1.06
N VAL A 14 9.81 -6.38 1.87
CA VAL A 14 11.21 -5.98 1.74
C VAL A 14 12.03 -6.83 2.71
N ILE A 15 12.70 -7.88 2.20
CA ILE A 15 13.52 -8.81 3.00
C ILE A 15 14.92 -8.27 3.32
N GLU A 16 15.44 -7.39 2.46
CA GLU A 16 16.72 -6.71 2.59
C GLU A 16 16.52 -5.23 2.24
N ARG A 17 17.39 -4.35 2.73
CA ARG A 17 17.28 -2.90 2.49
C ARG A 17 17.19 -2.59 0.99
N ALA A 18 16.04 -2.09 0.56
CA ALA A 18 15.76 -1.79 -0.84
C ALA A 18 15.51 -0.29 -1.08
N ARG A 19 15.74 0.15 -2.31
CA ARG A 19 15.27 1.43 -2.85
C ARG A 19 14.58 1.14 -4.17
N TRP A 20 13.40 1.70 -4.35
CA TRP A 20 12.58 1.47 -5.53
C TRP A 20 11.66 2.65 -5.77
N ILE A 21 11.13 2.74 -6.99
CA ILE A 21 10.22 3.80 -7.43
C ILE A 21 8.90 3.14 -7.82
N ALA A 22 7.80 3.64 -7.27
CA ALA A 22 6.46 3.30 -7.71
C ALA A 22 5.98 4.37 -8.69
N ILE A 23 5.50 3.95 -9.87
CA ILE A 23 4.88 4.83 -10.86
C ILE A 23 3.40 4.47 -10.91
N LEU A 24 2.54 5.46 -10.71
CA LEU A 24 1.10 5.28 -10.67
C LEU A 24 0.49 5.87 -11.94
N SER A 25 -0.57 5.24 -12.44
CA SER A 25 -1.42 5.86 -13.45
C SER A 25 -2.08 7.12 -12.85
N PRO A 26 -2.29 8.19 -13.65
CA PRO A 26 -3.07 9.33 -13.18
C PRO A 26 -4.45 8.88 -12.71
N GLY A 27 -4.79 9.18 -11.46
CA GLY A 27 -6.02 8.67 -10.84
C GLY A 27 -6.23 9.07 -9.37
N GLY A 28 -5.29 9.78 -8.76
CA GLY A 28 -5.43 10.32 -7.41
C GLY A 28 -4.84 9.45 -6.31
N LEU A 29 -4.40 8.22 -6.60
CA LEU A 29 -3.74 7.34 -5.63
C LEU A 29 -2.49 7.98 -5.00
N GLU A 30 -1.80 8.87 -5.72
CA GLU A 30 -0.70 9.67 -5.19
C GLU A 30 -1.09 10.51 -3.96
N GLY A 31 -2.37 10.86 -3.82
CA GLY A 31 -2.93 11.60 -2.69
C GLY A 31 -3.15 10.75 -1.43
N PHE A 32 -3.17 9.43 -1.55
CA PHE A 32 -3.35 8.52 -0.41
C PHE A 32 -2.23 8.67 0.63
N PHE A 33 -0.97 8.66 0.17
CA PHE A 33 0.20 8.69 1.05
C PHE A 33 0.25 9.93 1.96
N PRO A 34 0.13 11.17 1.43
CA PRO A 34 0.10 12.35 2.29
C PRO A 34 -1.15 12.41 3.18
N ALA A 35 -2.31 11.89 2.74
CA ALA A 35 -3.53 11.87 3.55
C ALA A 35 -3.41 10.97 4.80
N VAL A 36 -2.74 9.81 4.66
CA VAL A 36 -2.40 8.94 5.79
C VAL A 36 -1.34 9.59 6.68
N ALA A 37 -0.27 10.14 6.07
CA ALA A 37 0.84 10.74 6.81
C ALA A 37 0.41 11.97 7.64
N ALA A 38 -0.51 12.79 7.13
CA ALA A 38 -1.04 13.95 7.82
C ALA A 38 -1.78 13.59 9.13
N GLN A 39 -2.25 12.35 9.26
CA GLN A 39 -2.94 11.84 10.44
C GLN A 39 -2.01 11.07 11.38
N GLY A 40 -0.74 10.86 11.02
CA GLY A 40 0.23 10.14 11.86
C GLY A 40 -0.11 8.66 12.08
N LEU A 41 -0.84 8.04 11.16
CA LEU A 41 -1.31 6.65 11.28
C LEU A 41 -0.18 5.66 11.00
N GLU A 42 -0.16 4.56 11.75
CA GLU A 42 0.87 3.53 11.67
C GLU A 42 0.27 2.12 11.52
N ILE A 43 0.84 1.30 10.63
CA ILE A 43 0.52 -0.14 10.54
C ILE A 43 1.38 -0.90 11.58
N PRO A 44 0.83 -1.86 12.34
CA PRO A 44 -0.53 -2.41 12.22
C PRO A 44 -1.60 -1.72 13.08
N ARG A 45 -1.22 -0.74 13.92
CA ARG A 45 -2.11 -0.15 14.95
C ARG A 45 -3.39 0.47 14.37
N ASP A 46 -3.25 1.24 13.30
CA ASP A 46 -4.31 2.10 12.76
C ASP A 46 -4.83 1.58 11.40
N LEU A 47 -4.79 0.26 11.20
CA LEU A 47 -5.08 -0.37 9.91
C LEU A 47 -6.52 -0.12 9.44
N ALA A 48 -7.48 -0.03 10.35
CA ALA A 48 -8.88 0.23 10.01
C ALA A 48 -9.07 1.64 9.42
N GLU A 49 -8.45 2.64 10.03
CA GLU A 49 -8.45 4.02 9.58
C GLU A 49 -7.72 4.15 8.24
N ILE A 50 -6.58 3.49 8.09
CA ILE A 50 -5.84 3.45 6.82
C ILE A 50 -6.70 2.82 5.71
N LYS A 51 -7.43 1.73 5.99
CA LYS A 51 -8.39 1.13 5.05
C LYS A 51 -9.51 2.09 4.65
N ALA A 52 -10.05 2.84 5.61
CA ALA A 52 -11.09 3.83 5.34
C ALA A 52 -10.61 4.99 4.46
N ILE A 53 -9.34 5.41 4.62
CA ILE A 53 -8.72 6.41 3.74
C ILE A 53 -8.45 5.81 2.36
N ALA A 54 -7.89 4.60 2.29
CA ALA A 54 -7.61 3.91 1.02
C ALA A 54 -8.83 3.83 0.10
N ALA A 55 -10.01 3.53 0.66
CA ALA A 55 -11.26 3.46 -0.09
C ALA A 55 -11.66 4.78 -0.77
N GLN A 56 -11.15 5.92 -0.30
CA GLN A 56 -11.37 7.24 -0.92
C GLN A 56 -10.51 7.46 -2.17
N PHE A 57 -9.51 6.60 -2.40
CA PHE A 57 -8.52 6.69 -3.48
C PHE A 57 -8.54 5.47 -4.42
N ASP A 58 -9.72 4.84 -4.61
CA ASP A 58 -9.90 3.66 -5.47
C ASP A 58 -8.96 2.49 -5.10
N MET A 59 -8.66 2.34 -3.81
CA MET A 59 -7.77 1.30 -3.29
C MET A 59 -8.46 0.49 -2.19
N GLU A 60 -8.35 -0.83 -2.29
CA GLU A 60 -8.77 -1.77 -1.26
C GLU A 60 -7.53 -2.47 -0.67
N ILE A 61 -7.44 -2.54 0.66
CA ILE A 61 -6.40 -3.33 1.36
C ILE A 61 -7.05 -4.61 1.89
N THR A 62 -6.74 -5.73 1.23
CA THR A 62 -7.43 -7.02 1.36
C THR A 62 -6.85 -7.95 2.44
N GLY A 63 -5.53 -8.06 2.57
CA GLY A 63 -4.90 -9.08 3.42
C GLY A 63 -4.52 -8.65 4.83
N PRO A 64 -4.17 -9.60 5.72
CA PRO A 64 -2.97 -9.47 6.54
C PRO A 64 -1.71 -9.52 5.63
N PRO A 65 -0.58 -8.91 6.03
CA PRO A 65 0.64 -8.88 5.20
C PRO A 65 1.12 -10.30 4.83
N LEU A 66 1.80 -10.44 3.69
CA LEU A 66 2.47 -11.70 3.32
C LEU A 66 3.35 -12.16 4.47
N LEU A 67 3.15 -13.40 4.91
CA LEU A 67 4.11 -14.06 5.78
C LEU A 67 5.40 -14.24 4.96
N VAL A 68 6.51 -13.70 5.46
CA VAL A 68 7.83 -14.07 4.93
C VAL A 68 7.97 -15.56 5.22
N ALA A 69 8.09 -16.38 4.18
CA ALA A 69 8.48 -17.77 4.39
C ALA A 69 9.80 -17.75 5.18
N GLY A 70 9.84 -18.46 6.30
CA GLY A 70 11.09 -18.65 7.05
C GLY A 70 12.16 -19.25 6.14
N PRO A 71 13.44 -19.17 6.54
CA PRO A 71 14.52 -19.82 5.79
C PRO A 71 14.22 -21.31 5.51
#